data_AF-A0A5C6ZCK0-F1
#
_entry.id   AF-A0A5C6ZCK0-F1
#
_cell.length_a   1.000
_cell.length_b   1.000
_cell.length_c   1.000
_cell.angle_alpha   90.00
_cell.angle_beta   90.00
_cell.angle_gamma   90.00
#
_symmetry.space_group_name_H-M   'P 1'
#
loop_
_entity.id
_entity.type
_entity.pdbx_description
1 polymer ?
#
loop_
_entity_poly.entity_id
_entity_poly.type
_entity_poly.pdbx_seq_one_letter_code
_entity_poly.pdbx_strand_id
1 'polypeptide(L)' 'MNTHFCKVGNVRPNLSKRFSLKDLEEKYIKFTEDAYNAMHNDANLSDTLYHEASKLRDQILNLKGTNPNDFDAAF' A
#
# COMPACT_ATOMS: atom_id res chain seq x y z
N MET A 1 -28.63 -12.69 -36.02
CA MET A 1 -27.26 -12.22 -35.72
C MET A 1 -27.00 -12.52 -34.25
N ASN A 2 -26.15 -13.51 -33.95
CA ASN A 2 -25.98 -14.07 -32.62
C ASN A 2 -25.05 -13.17 -31.80
N THR A 3 -25.54 -12.62 -30.69
CA THR A 3 -24.79 -11.68 -29.84
C THR A 3 -23.85 -12.45 -28.92
N HIS A 4 -22.81 -13.02 -29.54
CA HIS A 4 -21.58 -13.43 -28.86
C HIS A 4 -20.81 -12.16 -28.46
N PHE A 5 -21.40 -11.32 -27.61
CA PHE A 5 -20.60 -10.37 -26.86
C PHE A 5 -19.72 -11.22 -25.95
N CYS A 6 -18.46 -11.35 -26.34
CA CYS A 6 -17.39 -11.84 -25.51
C CYS A 6 -17.60 -11.24 -24.12
N LYS A 7 -17.96 -12.07 -23.13
CA LYS A 7 -17.87 -11.69 -21.72
C LYS A 7 -16.39 -11.46 -21.47
N VAL A 8 -15.90 -10.25 -21.75
CA VAL A 8 -14.57 -9.81 -21.34
C VAL A 8 -14.64 -9.87 -19.83
N GLY A 9 -14.10 -10.96 -19.27
CA GLY A 9 -14.27 -11.27 -17.85
C GLY A 9 -13.79 -10.09 -17.03
N ASN A 10 -14.63 -9.61 -16.11
CA ASN A 10 -14.21 -8.72 -15.05
C ASN A 10 -13.22 -9.48 -14.16
N VAL A 11 -11.97 -9.62 -14.60
CA VAL A 11 -10.88 -10.06 -13.76
C VAL A 11 -10.60 -8.92 -12.81
N ARG A 12 -11.28 -8.93 -11.65
CA ARG A 12 -10.89 -8.07 -10.54
C ARG A 12 -9.47 -8.46 -10.17
N PRO A 13 -8.47 -7.57 -10.34
CA PRO A 13 -7.13 -7.90 -9.92
C PRO A 13 -7.19 -8.21 -8.42
N ASN A 14 -6.72 -9.40 -8.04
CA ASN A 14 -6.63 -9.77 -6.64
C ASN A 14 -5.53 -8.91 -6.00
N LEU A 15 -5.92 -7.78 -5.44
CA LEU A 15 -5.03 -6.81 -4.79
C LEU A 15 -4.31 -7.44 -3.58
N SER A 16 -4.96 -8.37 -2.91
CA SER A 16 -4.39 -9.15 -1.79
C SER A 16 -3.18 -10.00 -2.20
N LYS A 17 -3.07 -10.39 -3.47
CA LYS A 17 -1.90 -11.09 -4.02
C LYS A 17 -0.78 -10.16 -4.48
N ARG A 18 -1.06 -8.87 -4.71
CA ARG A 18 -0.08 -7.93 -5.29
C ARG A 18 0.74 -7.18 -4.25
N PHE A 19 0.25 -7.05 -3.03
CA PHE A 19 0.96 -6.37 -1.95
C PHE A 19 0.68 -7.08 -0.63
N SER A 20 1.64 -7.85 -0.13
CA SER A 20 1.55 -8.36 1.23
C SER A 20 1.79 -7.20 2.21
N LEU A 21 1.16 -7.24 3.40
CA LEU A 21 1.38 -6.22 4.43
C LEU A 21 2.86 -6.04 4.75
N LYS A 22 3.61 -7.14 4.73
CA LYS A 22 5.06 -7.18 4.93
C LYS A 22 5.81 -6.40 3.84
N ASP A 23 5.42 -6.54 2.57
CA ASP A 23 6.05 -5.78 1.48
C ASP A 23 5.82 -4.27 1.61
N LEU A 24 4.66 -3.88 2.16
CA LEU A 24 4.34 -2.48 2.44
C LEU A 24 5.22 -1.92 3.57
N GLU A 25 5.41 -2.69 4.64
CA GLU A 25 6.27 -2.33 5.77
C GLU A 25 7.74 -2.21 5.34
N GLU A 26 8.25 -3.16 4.56
CA GLU A 26 9.61 -3.11 4.02
C GLU A 26 9.82 -1.87 3.13
N LYS A 27 8.86 -1.55 2.27
CA LYS A 27 8.91 -0.33 1.44
C LYS A 27 8.88 0.95 2.26
N TYR A 28 8.05 1.00 3.29
CA TYR A 28 8.00 2.15 4.20
C TYR A 28 9.35 2.42 4.85
N ILE A 29 10.00 1.37 5.38
CA ILE A 29 11.32 1.47 6.01
C ILE A 29 12.33 1.99 4.98
N LYS A 30 12.38 1.37 3.80
CA LYS A 30 13.29 1.75 2.73
C LYS A 30 13.13 3.21 2.31
N PHE A 31 11.90 3.69 2.10
CA PHE A 31 11.67 5.09 1.74
C PHE A 31 12.07 6.07 2.84
N THR A 32 11.91 5.68 4.11
CA THR A 32 12.35 6.52 5.23
C THR A 32 13.88 6.61 5.29
N GLU A 33 14.57 5.49 5.07
CA GLU A 33 16.04 5.45 5.01
C GLU A 33 16.58 6.24 3.82
N ASP A 34 15.99 6.05 2.63
CA ASP A 34 16.36 6.77 1.41
C ASP A 34 16.11 8.28 1.57
N ALA A 35 15.01 8.68 2.21
CA ALA A 35 14.71 10.09 2.50
C ALA A 35 15.75 10.71 3.44
N TYR A 36 16.15 10.00 4.49
CA TYR A 36 17.17 10.47 5.44
C TYR A 36 18.54 10.62 4.77
N ASN A 37 18.92 9.65 3.93
CA ASN A 37 20.16 9.71 3.16
C ASN A 37 20.14 10.86 2.13
N ALA A 38 18.99 11.10 1.49
CA ALA A 38 18.82 12.17 0.52
C ALA A 38 18.75 13.57 1.15
N MET A 39 18.37 13.68 2.42
CA MET A 39 18.12 14.96 3.12
C MET A 39 19.24 15.99 2.97
N HIS A 40 20.50 15.54 2.98
CA HIS A 40 21.67 16.42 2.91
C HIS A 40 22.08 16.78 1.47
N ASN A 41 21.64 16.01 0.48
CA ASN A 41 22.00 16.18 -0.92
C ASN A 41 20.89 16.89 -1.72
N ASP A 42 19.64 16.52 -1.48
CA ASP A 42 18.47 17.06 -2.16
C ASP A 42 17.26 17.05 -1.20
N ALA A 43 16.95 18.23 -0.67
CA ALA A 43 15.85 18.43 0.26
C ALA A 43 14.48 18.18 -0.41
N ASN A 44 14.33 18.51 -1.70
CA ASN A 44 13.07 18.28 -2.41
C ASN A 44 12.82 16.79 -2.57
N LEU A 45 13.86 16.02 -2.93
CA LEU A 45 13.75 14.56 -3.01
C LEU A 45 13.42 13.95 -1.64
N SER A 46 14.10 14.40 -0.58
CA SER A 46 13.82 13.96 0.79
C SER A 46 12.36 14.18 1.19
N ASP A 47 11.83 15.39 0.93
CA ASP A 47 10.43 15.72 1.24
C ASP A 47 9.44 14.85 0.47
N THR A 48 9.71 14.60 -0.83
CA THR A 48 8.84 13.72 -1.63
C THR A 48 8.82 12.29 -1.09
N LEU A 49 9.98 11.75 -0.70
CA LEU A 49 10.10 10.40 -0.15
C LEU A 49 9.41 10.29 1.21
N TYR A 50 9.54 11.30 2.09
CA TYR A 50 8.80 11.31 3.37
C TYR A 50 7.29 11.39 3.17
N HIS A 51 6.82 12.17 2.21
CA HIS A 51 5.39 12.24 1.88
C HIS A 51 4.85 10.90 1.34
N GLU A 52 5.63 10.21 0.52
CA GLU A 52 5.27 8.85 0.05
C GLU A 52 5.29 7.82 1.20
N ALA A 53 6.29 7.89 2.09
CA ALA A 53 6.35 7.04 3.28
C ALA A 53 5.13 7.27 4.20
N SER A 54 4.67 8.52 4.37
CA SER A 54 3.45 8.81 5.13
C SER A 54 2.21 8.15 4.53
N LYS A 55 2.07 8.15 3.20
CA LYS A 55 0.96 7.46 2.53
C LYS A 55 1.01 5.95 2.75
N LEU A 56 2.21 5.34 2.70
CA LEU A 56 2.37 3.92 2.99
C LEU A 56 2.01 3.60 4.45
N ARG A 57 2.38 4.47 5.40
CA ARG A 57 2.00 4.33 6.81
C ARG A 57 0.48 4.31 6.98
N ASP A 58 -0.23 5.23 6.35
CA ASP A 58 -1.69 5.28 6.44
C ASP A 58 -2.34 4.03 5.84
N GLN A 59 -1.78 3.51 4.73
CA GLN A 59 -2.22 2.24 4.14
C GLN A 59 -1.99 1.05 5.06
N ILE A 60 -0.82 0.96 5.71
CA ILE A 60 -0.49 -0.09 6.68
C ILE A 60 -1.45 -0.04 7.87
N LEU A 61 -1.75 1.15 8.39
CA LEU A 61 -2.69 1.33 9.51
C LEU A 61 -4.10 0.87 9.12
N ASN A 62 -4.58 1.27 7.95
CA ASN A 62 -5.89 0.85 7.45
C ASN A 62 -5.96 -0.68 7.27
N LEU A 63 -4.92 -1.30 6.71
CA LEU A 63 -4.87 -2.75 6.54
C LEU A 63 -4.83 -3.49 7.88
N LYS A 64 -4.08 -2.99 8.87
CA LYS A 64 -4.03 -3.55 10.23
C LYS A 64 -5.38 -3.44 10.94
N GLY A 65 -6.07 -2.30 10.80
CA GLY A 65 -7.39 -2.07 11.38
C GLY A 65 -8.52 -2.86 10.72
N THR A 66 -8.34 -3.33 9.48
CA THR A 66 -9.33 -4.18 8.79
C THR A 66 -9.21 -5.68 9.10
N ASN A 67 -8.35 -6.09 10.04
CA ASN A 67 -8.26 -7.48 10.46
C ASN A 67 -9.61 -7.92 11.10
N PRO A 68 -10.33 -8.89 10.51
CA PRO A 68 -11.64 -9.29 11.01
C PRO A 68 -11.62 -10.00 12.37
N ASN A 69 -10.42 -10.32 12.90
CA ASN A 69 -10.25 -10.97 14.20
C ASN A 69 -10.40 -10.03 15.40
N ASP A 70 -10.52 -8.70 15.21
CA ASP A 70 -10.73 -7.72 16.28
C ASP A 70 -12.20 -7.34 16.51
N PHE A 71 -13.15 -7.89 15.72
CA PHE A 71 -14.59 -7.65 15.93
C PHE A 71 -15.18 -8.44 17.10
N ASP A 72 -14.40 -9.31 17.77
CA ASP A 72 -14.89 -10.23 18.82
C ASP A 72 -14.68 -9.70 20.26
N ALA A 73 -14.17 -8.46 20.43
CA ALA A 73 -13.87 -7.89 21.75
C ALA A 73 -14.82 -6.77 22.21
N ALA A 74 -16.02 -6.65 21.61
CA ALA A 74 -17.06 -5.74 22.06
C ALA A 74 -18.30 -6.51 22.53
N PHE A 75 -18.22 -7.06 23.75
CA PHE A 75 -19.37 -7.36 24.62
C PHE A 75 -19.21 -6.59 25.93
#